data_AF-A0A7X3X8J4-F1
#
_entry.id   AF-A0A7X3X8J4-F1
#
_cell.length_a   1.000
_cell.length_b   1.000
_cell.length_c   1.000
_cell.angle_alpha   90.00
_cell.angle_beta   90.00
_cell.angle_gamma   90.00
#
_symmetry.space_group_name_H-M   'P 1'
#
loop_
_entity.id
_entity.type
_entity.pdbx_description
1 polymer ?
#
loop_
_entity_poly.entity_id
_entity_poly.type
_entity_poly.pdbx_seq_one_letter_code
_entity_poly.pdbx_strand_id
1 'polypeptide(L)'
;MTPSQPNRRSGSGVRGVDSSLPTHTTAPGADGEAADCEASDCAASDCAAAGRLPESSVRPATACAAATATGVRRGPFIRCLPVPSGIRPPLHDTPAENLWASEGYALESNRQPRRAPILTRIRTRRYAFFFLSALVVAGCGAAAGPGEPEYLEVVDVTVGPALAKCYGVGVRTCMVVNGGLFYDGIEGFEYEAGYDYRLRIGKYDPWGGSEPPQDAGRYAYRLLEQLAKTPAPSTPATLSVGPARVVCARSDDFCPVVDGAPYDDIITSFEYEAGYHYVLEADRYADGRYVLGEVVSRTRAAGTEEEIAVDRHRVECDDGYPGYCKVVNGAPYRGEIVGFQPRHEVDYRLRVERFDMFPDGMAGSPDVPAYGYRWLETLEATPDT
;
A
#
# COMPACT_ATOMS: atom_id res chain seq x y z
N MET A 1 -50.02 5.25 50.00
CA MET A 1 -48.65 4.70 49.89
C MET A 1 -47.68 5.86 49.95
N THR A 2 -46.70 5.80 50.84
CA THR A 2 -45.94 6.97 51.33
C THR A 2 -44.65 7.17 50.53
N PRO A 3 -44.27 8.40 50.11
CA PRO A 3 -42.98 8.66 49.48
C PRO A 3 -41.89 8.95 50.53
N SER A 4 -40.70 8.41 50.31
CA SER A 4 -39.53 8.60 51.19
C SER A 4 -38.75 9.86 50.82
N GLN A 5 -38.40 10.70 51.81
CA GLN A 5 -37.50 11.85 51.64
C GLN A 5 -36.02 11.51 51.92
N PRO A 6 -35.07 12.29 51.36
CA PRO A 6 -33.64 12.07 51.52
C PRO A 6 -33.08 12.70 52.81
N ASN A 7 -31.99 12.12 53.33
CA ASN A 7 -31.38 12.56 54.58
C ASN A 7 -30.15 13.46 54.34
N ARG A 8 -30.19 14.72 54.79
CA ARG A 8 -29.01 15.60 54.89
C ARG A 8 -28.23 15.26 56.16
N ARG A 9 -26.89 15.27 56.10
CA ARG A 9 -26.06 15.70 57.25
C ARG A 9 -24.84 16.49 56.80
N SER A 10 -24.49 17.47 57.63
CA SER A 10 -23.50 18.52 57.39
C SER A 10 -22.41 18.50 58.47
N GLY A 11 -21.19 18.91 58.10
CA GLY A 11 -20.06 19.14 59.00
C GLY A 11 -18.76 19.20 58.16
N SER A 12 -18.17 20.34 57.81
CA SER A 12 -17.68 21.49 58.60
C SER A 12 -16.18 21.40 58.94
N GLY A 13 -15.36 21.94 58.04
CA GLY A 13 -14.15 22.71 58.38
C GLY A 13 -12.81 21.97 58.43
N VAL A 14 -11.78 22.55 57.80
CA VAL A 14 -10.67 23.27 58.50
C VAL A 14 -9.58 23.72 57.49
N ARG A 15 -9.24 25.02 57.55
CA ARG A 15 -7.99 25.74 57.17
C ARG A 15 -7.29 25.46 55.82
N GLY A 16 -7.05 26.53 55.06
CA GLY A 16 -6.05 26.58 54.00
C GLY A 16 -4.64 26.95 54.51
N VAL A 17 -3.67 26.92 53.61
CA VAL A 17 -2.28 27.36 53.81
C VAL A 17 -1.83 28.08 52.53
N ASP A 18 -1.12 29.21 52.69
CA ASP A 18 -0.58 30.03 51.60
C ASP A 18 0.55 29.35 50.82
N SER A 19 0.71 29.74 49.56
CA SER A 19 1.85 29.36 48.70
C SER A 19 2.68 30.59 48.33
N SER A 20 3.90 30.68 48.89
CA SER A 20 4.84 31.78 48.65
C SER A 20 5.93 31.36 47.65
N LEU A 21 6.17 32.18 46.63
CA LEU A 21 7.33 32.09 45.73
C LEU A 21 8.64 32.48 46.44
N PRO A 22 9.79 31.98 45.97
CA PRO A 22 11.04 32.72 46.05
C PRO A 22 11.70 32.97 44.68
N THR A 23 12.14 34.21 44.48
CA THR A 23 13.03 34.66 43.39
C THR A 23 14.50 34.59 43.81
N HIS A 24 15.39 34.21 42.90
CA HIS A 24 16.83 34.52 42.95
C HIS A 24 17.32 34.84 41.52
N THR A 25 17.86 36.03 41.22
CA THR A 25 19.19 36.60 41.55
C THR A 25 20.29 36.16 40.57
N THR A 26 20.95 37.14 39.93
CA THR A 26 21.91 36.99 38.83
C THR A 26 23.28 37.59 39.21
N ALA A 27 24.39 36.95 38.81
CA ALA A 27 25.74 37.49 38.48
C ALA A 27 26.81 36.35 38.47
N PRO A 28 28.08 36.55 38.05
CA PRO A 28 28.46 36.81 36.65
C PRO A 28 29.72 36.02 36.18
N GLY A 29 29.97 36.03 34.86
CA GLY A 29 31.32 36.13 34.27
C GLY A 29 32.24 34.89 34.21
N ALA A 30 32.54 34.44 32.99
CA ALA A 30 33.80 33.79 32.62
C ALA A 30 33.99 33.86 31.10
N ASP A 31 34.85 34.77 30.63
CA ASP A 31 35.14 34.93 29.20
C ASP A 31 36.16 33.88 28.74
N GLY A 32 35.84 33.18 27.65
CA GLY A 32 36.69 32.13 27.07
C GLY A 32 36.86 32.33 25.57
N GLU A 33 38.04 32.78 25.17
CA GLU A 33 38.41 33.08 23.79
C GLU A 33 38.56 31.77 22.98
N ALA A 34 37.81 31.62 21.89
CA ALA A 34 37.86 30.45 21.01
C ALA A 34 38.36 30.87 19.61
N ALA A 35 39.40 30.18 19.13
CA ALA A 35 40.09 30.51 17.89
C ALA A 35 39.35 29.99 16.63
N ASP A 36 39.46 30.76 15.55
CA ASP A 36 38.97 30.38 14.22
C ASP A 36 39.75 29.21 13.61
N CYS A 37 39.03 28.26 13.00
CA CYS A 37 39.57 27.25 12.09
C CYS A 37 38.64 27.10 10.88
N GLU A 38 39.00 27.72 9.75
CA GLU A 38 38.44 27.42 8.43
C GLU A 38 39.19 26.25 7.76
N ALA A 39 38.45 25.28 7.20
CA ALA A 39 38.82 24.39 6.08
C ALA A 39 37.62 23.43 5.84
N SER A 40 36.87 23.47 4.74
CA SER A 40 37.22 23.19 3.32
C SER A 40 37.45 21.70 3.00
N ASP A 41 36.56 21.15 2.18
CA ASP A 41 36.69 20.02 1.26
C ASP A 41 37.47 18.76 1.68
N CYS A 42 36.73 17.65 1.82
CA CYS A 42 37.24 16.30 1.57
C CYS A 42 36.12 15.38 1.05
N ALA A 43 36.29 14.83 -0.15
CA ALA A 43 35.42 13.79 -0.73
C ALA A 43 36.28 12.60 -1.20
N ALA A 44 36.02 11.41 -0.64
CA ALA A 44 36.47 10.06 -1.05
C ALA A 44 35.79 9.08 -0.07
N SER A 45 34.96 8.11 -0.46
CA SER A 45 35.25 6.87 -1.19
C SER A 45 36.23 5.91 -0.47
N ASP A 46 35.76 4.67 -0.28
CA ASP A 46 36.47 3.46 0.14
C ASP A 46 37.11 3.41 1.55
N CYS A 47 36.49 2.62 2.43
CA CYS A 47 37.21 1.79 3.41
C CYS A 47 36.32 0.63 3.90
N ALA A 48 36.68 -0.61 3.57
CA ALA A 48 36.04 -1.82 4.09
C ALA A 48 37.03 -2.67 4.91
N ALA A 49 36.50 -3.31 5.95
CA ALA A 49 37.08 -4.41 6.74
C ALA A 49 38.35 -4.15 7.59
N ALA A 50 38.18 -4.10 8.92
CA ALA A 50 38.84 -5.02 9.88
C ALA A 50 38.42 -4.77 11.35
N GLY A 51 38.36 -5.83 12.18
CA GLY A 51 38.70 -5.74 13.61
C GLY A 51 37.58 -5.68 14.68
N ARG A 52 37.51 -6.74 15.50
CA ARG A 52 36.96 -6.76 16.89
C ARG A 52 38.09 -6.35 17.86
N LEU A 53 37.93 -5.85 19.10
CA LEU A 53 36.87 -5.51 20.10
C LEU A 53 37.62 -4.72 21.24
N PRO A 54 37.05 -4.25 22.38
CA PRO A 54 35.66 -4.02 22.83
C PRO A 54 35.39 -2.62 23.48
N GLU A 55 34.15 -2.43 23.96
CA GLU A 55 33.59 -1.48 24.96
C GLU A 55 34.46 -0.40 25.64
N SER A 56 34.03 0.87 25.59
CA SER A 56 33.47 1.56 26.78
C SER A 56 32.91 2.98 26.50
N SER A 57 31.77 3.28 27.12
CA SER A 57 31.29 4.60 27.61
C SER A 57 31.82 5.91 27.01
N VAL A 58 30.94 6.70 26.36
CA VAL A 58 30.61 8.12 26.73
C VAL A 58 29.21 8.49 26.18
N ARG A 59 28.55 9.46 26.83
CA ARG A 59 27.15 9.93 26.63
C ARG A 59 26.96 10.92 25.44
N PRO A 60 25.70 11.21 25.02
CA PRO A 60 25.42 11.77 23.69
C PRO A 60 25.59 13.29 23.59
N ALA A 61 25.87 13.76 22.37
CA ALA A 61 25.82 15.18 22.01
C ALA A 61 24.37 15.64 21.76
N THR A 62 24.01 16.78 22.35
CA THR A 62 22.69 17.42 22.19
C THR A 62 22.71 18.41 21.01
N ALA A 63 21.56 18.57 20.36
CA ALA A 63 21.39 19.39 19.15
C ALA A 63 21.80 20.86 19.31
N CYS A 64 22.38 21.43 18.24
CA CYS A 64 22.45 22.87 18.04
C CYS A 64 21.16 23.35 17.38
N ALA A 65 20.40 24.20 18.08
CA ALA A 65 19.27 24.93 17.52
C ALA A 65 19.74 26.25 16.89
N ALA A 66 19.01 26.73 15.89
CA ALA A 66 19.37 27.92 15.12
C ALA A 66 19.31 29.21 15.96
N ALA A 67 20.28 30.11 15.74
CA ALA A 67 20.25 31.50 16.18
C ALA A 67 20.12 32.43 14.98
N THR A 68 19.02 33.17 14.91
CA THR A 68 18.82 34.26 13.94
C THR A 68 19.68 35.47 14.32
N ALA A 69 20.53 35.93 13.40
CA ALA A 69 21.31 37.15 13.57
C ALA A 69 21.11 38.12 12.39
N THR A 70 20.54 39.28 12.70
CA THR A 70 20.48 40.46 11.83
C THR A 70 21.87 41.07 11.63
N GLY A 71 22.27 41.34 10.37
CA GLY A 71 23.60 41.92 10.11
C GLY A 71 23.84 42.31 8.66
N VAL A 72 23.40 43.51 8.25
CA VAL A 72 23.61 44.03 6.89
C VAL A 72 25.10 44.31 6.63
N ARG A 73 25.72 43.56 5.70
CA ARG A 73 26.91 44.00 4.96
C ARG A 73 26.72 43.74 3.47
N ARG A 74 27.06 44.73 2.64
CA ARG A 74 26.91 44.69 1.18
C ARG A 74 28.07 43.93 0.54
N GLY A 75 27.78 42.76 -0.03
CA GLY A 75 28.66 42.05 -0.97
C GLY A 75 28.35 42.39 -2.44
N PRO A 76 29.23 42.01 -3.39
CA PRO A 76 29.10 42.42 -4.79
C PRO A 76 28.00 41.67 -5.55
N PHE A 77 27.30 42.38 -6.45
CA PHE A 77 26.31 41.80 -7.36
C PHE A 77 26.96 40.88 -8.40
N ILE A 78 26.77 39.57 -8.25
CA ILE A 78 26.97 38.62 -9.37
C ILE A 78 25.67 38.61 -10.19
N ARG A 79 25.72 39.19 -11.39
CA ARG A 79 24.64 39.05 -12.39
C ARG A 79 24.74 37.70 -13.07
N CYS A 80 23.85 36.78 -12.75
CA CYS A 80 23.59 35.62 -13.62
C CYS A 80 22.87 36.11 -14.88
N LEU A 81 23.43 35.85 -16.06
CA LEU A 81 22.77 36.06 -17.34
C LEU A 81 21.81 34.89 -17.63
N PRO A 82 20.64 35.13 -18.25
CA PRO A 82 19.73 34.06 -18.64
C PRO A 82 20.34 33.21 -19.77
N VAL A 83 20.25 31.89 -19.63
CA VAL A 83 20.58 30.93 -20.69
C VAL A 83 19.43 30.92 -21.70
N PRO A 84 19.69 31.04 -23.02
CA PRO A 84 18.63 30.97 -24.02
C PRO A 84 18.13 29.53 -24.19
N SER A 85 16.83 29.32 -23.91
CA SER A 85 16.12 28.08 -24.21
C SER A 85 15.81 27.99 -25.71
N GLY A 86 16.20 26.90 -26.37
CA GLY A 86 16.14 26.86 -27.84
C GLY A 86 16.43 25.52 -28.52
N ILE A 87 15.74 24.43 -28.13
CA ILE A 87 15.55 23.26 -29.00
C ILE A 87 14.11 22.77 -28.84
N ARG A 88 13.30 22.82 -29.91
CA ARG A 88 12.03 22.09 -30.01
C ARG A 88 12.29 20.73 -30.66
N PRO A 89 11.84 19.60 -30.11
CA PRO A 89 11.73 18.36 -30.87
C PRO A 89 10.56 18.45 -31.89
N PRO A 90 10.59 17.68 -32.98
CA PRO A 90 9.59 17.75 -34.04
C PRO A 90 8.25 17.12 -33.64
N LEU A 91 7.16 17.69 -34.16
CA LEU A 91 5.85 17.03 -34.20
C LEU A 91 5.96 15.74 -35.01
N HIS A 92 5.40 14.65 -34.48
CA HIS A 92 5.04 13.47 -35.27
C HIS A 92 3.52 13.42 -35.37
N ASP A 93 3.00 13.57 -36.59
CA ASP A 93 1.59 13.33 -36.90
C ASP A 93 1.28 11.83 -36.83
N THR A 94 0.25 11.45 -36.09
CA THR A 94 -0.38 10.11 -36.17
C THR A 94 -1.87 10.28 -36.47
N PRO A 95 -2.41 9.61 -37.51
CA PRO A 95 -3.82 9.71 -37.85
C PRO A 95 -4.70 8.86 -36.91
N ALA A 96 -5.78 9.52 -36.54
CA ALA A 96 -7.09 9.09 -36.04
C ALA A 96 -7.61 7.64 -36.26
N GLU A 97 -8.70 7.40 -35.53
CA GLU A 97 -9.74 6.36 -35.70
C GLU A 97 -9.48 4.95 -35.14
N ASN A 98 -10.14 4.67 -34.02
CA ASN A 98 -10.73 3.36 -33.72
C ASN A 98 -11.97 3.55 -32.85
N LEU A 99 -13.16 3.63 -33.47
CA LEU A 99 -14.42 3.50 -32.76
C LEU A 99 -14.63 2.04 -32.37
N TRP A 100 -14.74 1.75 -31.08
CA TRP A 100 -15.32 0.49 -30.58
C TRP A 100 -16.57 0.78 -29.77
N ALA A 101 -17.72 0.48 -30.35
CA ALA A 101 -19.00 0.55 -29.67
C ALA A 101 -19.14 -0.64 -28.71
N SER A 102 -19.38 -0.37 -27.43
CA SER A 102 -19.67 -1.40 -26.43
C SER A 102 -21.14 -1.81 -26.49
N GLU A 103 -21.45 -2.96 -27.07
CA GLU A 103 -22.77 -3.59 -26.91
C GLU A 103 -22.92 -4.15 -25.49
N GLY A 104 -24.05 -3.86 -24.84
CA GLY A 104 -24.27 -4.16 -23.44
C GLY A 104 -24.77 -5.58 -23.19
N TYR A 105 -24.19 -6.26 -22.20
CA TYR A 105 -24.75 -7.48 -21.63
C TYR A 105 -25.65 -7.17 -20.44
N ALA A 106 -26.94 -7.46 -20.57
CA ALA A 106 -27.90 -7.37 -19.48
C ALA A 106 -27.74 -8.54 -18.48
N LEU A 107 -27.75 -8.23 -17.19
CA LEU A 107 -27.72 -9.21 -16.11
C LEU A 107 -29.15 -9.69 -15.78
N GLU A 108 -29.49 -10.91 -16.21
CA GLU A 108 -30.75 -11.58 -15.86
C GLU A 108 -30.69 -12.19 -14.44
N SER A 109 -31.82 -12.18 -13.73
CA SER A 109 -31.83 -12.28 -12.26
C SER A 109 -31.91 -13.70 -11.66
N ASN A 110 -31.11 -13.90 -10.60
CA ASN A 110 -31.53 -14.40 -9.28
C ASN A 110 -32.59 -15.53 -9.19
N ARG A 111 -32.13 -16.78 -8.94
CA ARG A 111 -32.94 -17.81 -8.26
C ARG A 111 -32.12 -18.65 -7.28
N GLN A 112 -32.39 -18.46 -5.98
CA GLN A 112 -31.97 -19.39 -4.93
C GLN A 112 -32.76 -20.72 -4.99
N PRO A 113 -32.09 -21.88 -4.84
CA PRO A 113 -32.73 -23.11 -4.39
C PRO A 113 -32.69 -23.24 -2.85
N ARG A 114 -33.79 -23.73 -2.27
CA ARG A 114 -34.03 -23.82 -0.82
C ARG A 114 -33.22 -24.94 -0.17
N ARG A 115 -32.79 -24.72 1.09
CA ARG A 115 -32.25 -25.79 1.97
C ARG A 115 -33.31 -26.86 2.26
N ALA A 116 -32.92 -28.13 2.19
CA ALA A 116 -33.63 -29.26 2.81
C ALA A 116 -32.60 -30.22 3.42
N PRO A 117 -32.78 -30.69 4.67
CA PRO A 117 -31.85 -31.62 5.30
C PRO A 117 -32.21 -33.07 4.95
N ILE A 118 -31.22 -33.86 4.50
CA ILE A 118 -31.37 -35.31 4.34
C ILE A 118 -30.38 -36.01 5.28
N LEU A 119 -30.93 -36.52 6.38
CA LEU A 119 -30.28 -37.53 7.21
C LEU A 119 -30.31 -38.88 6.48
N THR A 120 -29.16 -39.42 6.08
CA THR A 120 -29.07 -40.82 5.64
C THR A 120 -27.98 -41.56 6.40
N ARG A 121 -28.44 -42.44 7.30
CA ARG A 121 -27.64 -43.30 8.16
C ARG A 121 -27.36 -44.62 7.44
N ILE A 122 -26.21 -44.77 6.79
CA ILE A 122 -25.83 -46.03 6.12
C ILE A 122 -24.91 -46.86 7.03
N ARG A 123 -25.24 -48.15 7.13
CA ARG A 123 -24.71 -49.13 8.09
C ARG A 123 -24.08 -50.28 7.29
N THR A 124 -22.93 -50.80 7.74
CA THR A 124 -22.30 -52.07 7.28
C THR A 124 -21.83 -52.09 5.80
N ARG A 125 -20.81 -52.86 5.39
CA ARG A 125 -20.33 -54.18 5.86
C ARG A 125 -18.81 -54.30 5.87
N ARG A 126 -18.32 -55.20 6.74
CA ARG A 126 -16.99 -55.80 6.65
C ARG A 126 -16.97 -56.79 5.47
N TYR A 127 -15.95 -56.70 4.61
CA TYR A 127 -15.50 -57.84 3.81
C TYR A 127 -13.98 -57.95 3.94
N ALA A 128 -13.56 -59.00 4.65
CA ALA A 128 -12.20 -59.50 4.52
C ALA A 128 -12.16 -60.43 3.31
N PHE A 129 -11.26 -60.18 2.37
CA PHE A 129 -10.87 -61.18 1.38
C PHE A 129 -9.36 -61.15 1.22
N PHE A 130 -8.72 -62.23 1.68
CA PHE A 130 -7.34 -62.55 1.36
C PHE A 130 -7.25 -62.80 -0.15
N PHE A 131 -6.31 -62.15 -0.83
CA PHE A 131 -5.73 -62.72 -2.05
C PHE A 131 -4.22 -62.52 -2.05
N LEU A 132 -3.52 -63.65 -2.03
CA LEU A 132 -2.07 -63.78 -2.08
C LEU A 132 -1.69 -63.92 -3.56
N SER A 133 -0.98 -62.95 -4.15
CA SER A 133 -0.51 -63.04 -5.54
C SER A 133 0.88 -62.44 -5.75
N ALA A 134 1.71 -63.26 -6.39
CA ALA A 134 3.14 -63.15 -6.68
C ALA A 134 3.72 -61.79 -7.14
N LEU A 135 5.00 -61.61 -6.78
CA LEU A 135 5.94 -60.68 -7.39
C LEU A 135 6.01 -60.84 -8.93
N VAL A 136 6.03 -59.72 -9.65
CA VAL A 136 6.78 -59.57 -10.91
C VAL A 136 7.58 -58.28 -10.82
N VAL A 137 8.91 -58.39 -10.81
CA VAL A 137 9.83 -57.25 -10.87
C VAL A 137 10.24 -57.08 -12.33
N ALA A 138 9.89 -55.93 -12.94
CA ALA A 138 10.31 -55.58 -14.29
C ALA A 138 10.45 -54.06 -14.47
N GLY A 139 11.67 -53.61 -14.78
CA GLY A 139 11.93 -52.35 -15.49
C GLY A 139 11.66 -51.04 -14.73
N CYS A 140 12.54 -50.67 -13.79
CA CYS A 140 12.67 -49.26 -13.37
C CYS A 140 13.34 -48.42 -14.47
N GLY A 141 12.61 -48.18 -15.56
CA GLY A 141 12.88 -47.10 -16.51
C GLY A 141 11.74 -46.11 -16.42
N ALA A 142 11.95 -45.00 -15.70
CA ALA A 142 10.97 -43.93 -15.61
C ALA A 142 10.95 -43.14 -16.94
N ALA A 143 10.36 -43.75 -17.97
CA ALA A 143 9.90 -43.01 -19.13
C ALA A 143 8.83 -42.02 -18.62
N ALA A 144 9.08 -40.73 -18.83
CA ALA A 144 8.09 -39.70 -18.54
C ALA A 144 6.76 -40.08 -19.20
N GLY A 145 5.66 -39.99 -18.44
CA GLY A 145 4.35 -40.36 -18.95
C GLY A 145 3.99 -39.53 -20.18
N PRO A 146 3.33 -40.10 -21.20
CA PRO A 146 2.89 -39.32 -22.36
C PRO A 146 1.93 -38.21 -21.90
N GLY A 147 2.41 -36.97 -21.90
CA GLY A 147 1.68 -35.79 -21.41
C GLY A 147 2.46 -34.88 -20.45
N GLU A 148 3.61 -35.30 -19.90
CA GLU A 148 4.49 -34.37 -19.18
C GLU A 148 5.22 -33.42 -20.15
N PRO A 149 5.27 -32.11 -19.86
CA PRO A 149 5.99 -31.15 -20.69
C PRO A 149 7.51 -31.33 -20.56
N GLU A 150 8.23 -31.06 -21.65
CA GLU A 150 9.69 -30.96 -21.62
C GLU A 150 10.10 -29.65 -20.95
N TYR A 151 10.79 -29.75 -19.81
CA TYR A 151 11.28 -28.58 -19.09
C TYR A 151 12.56 -28.05 -19.73
N LEU A 152 12.53 -26.80 -20.16
CA LEU A 152 13.68 -26.07 -20.69
C LEU A 152 14.72 -25.76 -19.60
N GLU A 153 14.24 -25.58 -18.37
CA GLU A 153 15.03 -25.17 -17.20
C GLU A 153 14.34 -25.68 -15.93
N VAL A 154 15.12 -26.22 -15.00
CA VAL A 154 14.65 -26.60 -13.66
C VAL A 154 15.46 -25.80 -12.65
N VAL A 155 14.77 -25.06 -11.79
CA VAL A 155 15.39 -24.09 -10.88
C VAL A 155 14.77 -24.17 -9.48
N ASP A 156 15.62 -24.05 -8.47
CA ASP A 156 15.21 -23.90 -7.07
C ASP A 156 15.05 -22.40 -6.77
N VAL A 157 13.86 -22.00 -6.30
CA VAL A 157 13.49 -20.60 -6.03
C VAL A 157 12.96 -20.43 -4.62
N THR A 158 13.07 -19.23 -4.05
CA THR A 158 12.32 -18.83 -2.86
C THR A 158 11.06 -18.07 -3.23
N VAL A 159 10.00 -18.20 -2.44
CA VAL A 159 8.79 -17.35 -2.53
C VAL A 159 8.53 -16.73 -1.17
N GLY A 160 8.40 -15.40 -1.11
CA GLY A 160 8.19 -14.66 0.13
C GLY A 160 6.76 -14.72 0.67
N PRO A 161 6.52 -14.22 1.89
CA PRO A 161 5.31 -14.47 2.68
C PRO A 161 4.15 -13.50 2.43
N ALA A 162 4.41 -12.40 1.73
CA ALA A 162 3.40 -11.45 1.26
C ALA A 162 3.37 -11.45 -0.28
N LEU A 163 2.23 -11.07 -0.84
CA LEU A 163 2.12 -10.68 -2.24
C LEU A 163 2.50 -9.19 -2.39
N ALA A 164 2.79 -8.76 -3.61
CA ALA A 164 3.12 -7.37 -3.93
C ALA A 164 2.21 -6.82 -5.03
N LYS A 165 1.96 -5.51 -5.01
CA LYS A 165 1.32 -4.74 -6.08
C LYS A 165 2.18 -4.83 -7.34
N CYS A 166 1.56 -5.16 -8.46
CA CYS A 166 2.22 -5.26 -9.76
C CYS A 166 1.24 -4.98 -10.90
N TYR A 167 1.77 -4.86 -12.12
CA TYR A 167 1.01 -4.44 -13.30
C TYR A 167 1.07 -5.49 -14.40
N GLY A 168 -0.06 -5.72 -15.06
CA GLY A 168 -0.16 -6.41 -16.35
C GLY A 168 -1.10 -5.62 -17.25
N VAL A 169 -2.20 -6.24 -17.69
CA VAL A 169 -3.34 -5.54 -18.32
C VAL A 169 -4.04 -4.57 -17.34
N GLY A 170 -3.76 -4.69 -16.04
CA GLY A 170 -4.15 -3.75 -15.00
C GLY A 170 -3.40 -4.01 -13.69
N VAL A 171 -3.77 -3.29 -12.62
CA VAL A 171 -3.26 -3.55 -11.26
C VAL A 171 -3.68 -4.95 -10.81
N ARG A 172 -2.73 -5.74 -10.34
CA ARG A 172 -2.93 -7.08 -9.79
C ARG A 172 -1.92 -7.36 -8.68
N THR A 173 -2.03 -8.54 -8.09
CA THR A 173 -1.06 -9.05 -7.12
C THR A 173 -0.09 -10.04 -7.78
N CYS A 174 1.16 -10.00 -7.34
CA CYS A 174 2.24 -10.88 -7.77
C CYS A 174 2.88 -11.57 -6.57
N MET A 175 3.41 -12.78 -6.79
CA MET A 175 4.33 -13.39 -5.84
C MET A 175 5.67 -12.66 -5.87
N VAL A 176 6.40 -12.69 -4.76
CA VAL A 176 7.80 -12.22 -4.71
C VAL A 176 8.71 -13.44 -4.72
N VAL A 177 9.33 -13.70 -5.85
CA VAL A 177 10.17 -14.89 -6.10
C VAL A 177 11.63 -14.46 -6.18
N ASN A 178 12.51 -15.08 -5.38
CA ASN A 178 13.92 -14.67 -5.24
C ASN A 178 14.12 -13.17 -4.93
N GLY A 179 13.13 -12.53 -4.29
CA GLY A 179 13.13 -11.08 -3.99
C GLY A 179 12.65 -10.17 -5.14
N GLY A 180 12.30 -10.70 -6.30
CA GLY A 180 11.74 -9.95 -7.43
C GLY A 180 10.24 -10.21 -7.65
N LEU A 181 9.56 -9.31 -8.36
CA LEU A 181 8.16 -9.50 -8.76
C LEU A 181 8.03 -10.66 -9.77
N PHE A 182 7.11 -11.58 -9.51
CA PHE A 182 6.81 -12.72 -10.37
C PHE A 182 5.35 -12.65 -10.86
N TYR A 183 5.21 -12.36 -12.16
CA TYR A 183 3.93 -12.02 -12.81
C TYR A 183 3.11 -13.26 -13.21
N ASP A 184 3.78 -14.40 -13.38
CA ASP A 184 3.15 -15.66 -13.77
C ASP A 184 2.64 -16.46 -12.57
N GLY A 185 1.79 -17.44 -12.83
CA GLY A 185 1.48 -18.49 -11.87
C GLY A 185 2.53 -19.59 -11.86
N ILE A 186 2.56 -20.38 -10.79
CA ILE A 186 3.29 -21.67 -10.76
C ILE A 186 2.21 -22.76 -10.71
N GLU A 187 2.05 -23.52 -11.79
CA GLU A 187 1.06 -24.59 -11.89
C GLU A 187 1.31 -25.65 -10.80
N GLY A 188 0.25 -26.02 -10.06
CA GLY A 188 0.35 -26.96 -8.94
C GLY A 188 0.88 -26.35 -7.63
N PHE A 189 1.16 -25.06 -7.57
CA PHE A 189 1.48 -24.34 -6.34
C PHE A 189 0.30 -23.50 -5.87
N GLU A 190 -0.21 -23.81 -4.67
CA GLU A 190 -1.19 -22.97 -3.97
C GLU A 190 -0.46 -22.07 -2.96
N TYR A 191 -0.46 -20.77 -3.23
CA TYR A 191 0.14 -19.77 -2.36
C TYR A 191 -0.71 -19.56 -1.09
N GLU A 192 -0.08 -19.70 0.07
CA GLU A 192 -0.65 -19.32 1.38
C GLU A 192 0.23 -18.23 2.01
N ALA A 193 -0.38 -17.11 2.40
CA ALA A 193 0.31 -15.97 2.98
C ALA A 193 0.92 -16.29 4.36
N GLY A 194 1.96 -15.57 4.74
CA GLY A 194 2.67 -15.73 6.02
C GLY A 194 3.74 -16.82 6.04
N TYR A 195 4.03 -17.47 4.90
CA TYR A 195 5.05 -18.50 4.78
C TYR A 195 6.14 -18.13 3.79
N ASP A 196 7.40 -18.36 4.18
CA ASP A 196 8.51 -18.48 3.24
C ASP A 196 8.51 -19.88 2.64
N TYR A 197 8.62 -19.95 1.31
CA TYR A 197 8.72 -21.20 0.56
C TYR A 197 10.10 -21.34 -0.08
N ARG A 198 10.53 -22.59 -0.23
CA ARG A 198 11.55 -22.96 -1.21
C ARG A 198 10.94 -24.00 -2.14
N LEU A 199 10.87 -23.71 -3.43
CA LEU A 199 10.23 -24.53 -4.45
C LEU A 199 11.27 -24.96 -5.48
N ARG A 200 11.13 -26.17 -6.02
CA ARG A 200 11.74 -26.56 -7.29
C ARG A 200 10.68 -26.43 -8.37
N ILE A 201 10.93 -25.59 -9.37
CA ILE A 201 10.00 -25.35 -10.47
C ILE A 201 10.63 -25.72 -11.80
N GLY A 202 9.80 -26.24 -12.71
CA GLY A 202 10.15 -26.51 -14.09
C GLY A 202 9.54 -25.43 -14.99
N LYS A 203 10.37 -24.80 -15.81
CA LYS A 203 9.98 -23.84 -16.84
C LYS A 203 9.86 -24.55 -18.18
N TYR A 204 8.76 -24.33 -18.89
CA TYR A 204 8.49 -24.98 -20.18
C TYR A 204 7.85 -23.99 -21.17
N ASP A 205 7.87 -24.34 -22.46
CA ASP A 205 7.18 -23.60 -23.53
C ASP A 205 5.82 -24.28 -23.79
N PRO A 206 4.69 -23.73 -23.29
CA PRO A 206 3.35 -24.31 -23.49
C PRO A 206 2.87 -24.20 -24.95
N TRP A 207 3.57 -23.43 -25.79
CA TRP A 207 3.25 -23.21 -27.20
C TRP A 207 4.03 -24.16 -28.13
N GLY A 208 4.90 -25.03 -27.59
CA GLY A 208 5.68 -25.99 -28.36
C GLY A 208 6.60 -25.32 -29.40
N GLY A 209 7.07 -24.10 -29.12
CA GLY A 209 7.88 -23.30 -30.03
C GLY A 209 7.10 -22.52 -31.09
N SER A 210 5.76 -22.58 -31.09
CA SER A 210 4.93 -21.65 -31.87
C SER A 210 4.85 -20.26 -31.22
N GLU A 211 4.41 -19.26 -31.99
CA GLU A 211 4.30 -17.88 -31.48
C GLU A 211 3.15 -17.77 -30.45
N PRO A 212 3.39 -17.23 -29.24
CA PRO A 212 2.33 -17.03 -28.25
C PRO A 212 1.26 -16.04 -28.75
N PRO A 213 0.03 -16.11 -28.22
CA PRO A 213 -0.94 -15.00 -28.29
C PRO A 213 -0.31 -13.69 -27.81
N GLN A 214 -0.75 -12.55 -28.38
CA GLN A 214 -0.06 -11.26 -28.28
C GLN A 214 0.20 -10.73 -26.85
N ASP A 215 -0.53 -11.20 -25.84
CA ASP A 215 -0.39 -10.80 -24.43
C ASP A 215 0.00 -11.97 -23.50
N ALA A 216 0.39 -13.12 -24.07
CA ALA A 216 0.74 -14.31 -23.31
C ALA A 216 2.25 -14.47 -23.15
N GLY A 217 2.69 -14.86 -21.94
CA GLY A 217 4.07 -15.26 -21.71
C GLY A 217 4.48 -16.44 -22.60
N ARG A 218 5.69 -16.38 -23.17
CA ARG A 218 6.27 -17.50 -23.93
C ARG A 218 6.52 -18.74 -23.07
N TYR A 219 6.69 -18.56 -21.77
CA TYR A 219 7.01 -19.64 -20.83
C TYR A 219 5.93 -19.78 -19.77
N ALA A 220 5.73 -21.01 -19.31
CA ALA A 220 4.94 -21.34 -18.13
C ALA A 220 5.83 -22.06 -17.10
N TYR A 221 5.38 -22.08 -15.85
CA TYR A 221 6.11 -22.66 -14.72
C TYR A 221 5.22 -23.67 -14.00
N ARG A 222 5.77 -24.83 -13.64
CA ARG A 222 5.10 -25.88 -12.87
C ARG A 222 5.91 -26.23 -11.63
N LEU A 223 5.22 -26.44 -10.50
CA LEU A 223 5.83 -26.96 -9.28
C LEU A 223 6.23 -28.42 -9.50
N LEU A 224 7.51 -28.72 -9.31
CA LEU A 224 8.02 -30.10 -9.31
C LEU A 224 8.13 -30.63 -7.87
N GLU A 225 8.56 -29.79 -6.93
CA GLU A 225 8.78 -30.19 -5.54
C GLU A 225 8.68 -28.98 -4.59
N GLN A 226 7.94 -29.08 -3.49
CA GLN A 226 7.99 -28.10 -2.40
C GLN A 226 9.11 -28.48 -1.42
N LEU A 227 10.30 -27.90 -1.63
CA LEU A 227 11.53 -28.19 -0.88
C LEU A 227 11.52 -27.66 0.57
N ALA A 228 10.70 -26.64 0.86
CA ALA A 228 10.41 -26.14 2.20
C ALA A 228 9.15 -25.25 2.20
N LYS A 229 8.45 -25.23 3.34
CA LYS A 229 7.45 -24.23 3.72
C LYS A 229 7.63 -23.93 5.21
N THR A 230 7.93 -22.69 5.57
CA THR A 230 8.23 -22.27 6.95
C THR A 230 7.48 -20.99 7.28
N PRO A 231 6.83 -20.86 8.45
CA PRO A 231 6.25 -19.59 8.88
C PRO A 231 7.32 -18.50 8.84
N ALA A 232 7.04 -17.42 8.12
CA ALA A 232 7.98 -16.33 7.96
C ALA A 232 8.02 -15.46 9.23
N PRO A 233 9.18 -14.91 9.61
CA PRO A 233 9.28 -14.02 10.77
C PRO A 233 8.56 -12.70 10.49
N SER A 234 7.51 -12.42 11.27
CA SER A 234 6.73 -11.18 11.23
C SER A 234 6.88 -10.35 12.51
N THR A 235 6.38 -9.12 12.46
CA THR A 235 6.07 -8.30 13.63
C THR A 235 4.59 -7.92 13.58
N PRO A 236 3.78 -8.27 14.58
CA PRO A 236 2.39 -7.85 14.66
C PRO A 236 2.26 -6.32 14.65
N ALA A 237 1.29 -5.82 13.90
CA ALA A 237 0.99 -4.42 13.72
C ALA A 237 -0.53 -4.18 13.74
N THR A 238 -0.95 -3.05 14.32
CA THR A 238 -2.31 -2.54 14.18
C THR A 238 -2.29 -1.40 13.16
N LEU A 239 -3.08 -1.50 12.10
CA LEU A 239 -3.10 -0.54 11.00
C LEU A 239 -4.42 0.24 10.96
N SER A 240 -4.32 1.55 10.75
CA SER A 240 -5.41 2.49 10.53
C SER A 240 -5.57 2.75 9.03
N VAL A 241 -6.63 2.25 8.38
CA VAL A 241 -6.80 2.41 6.92
C VAL A 241 -7.94 3.37 6.58
N GLY A 242 -7.63 4.40 5.80
CA GLY A 242 -8.51 5.52 5.51
C GLY A 242 -9.64 5.24 4.49
N PRO A 243 -10.74 6.02 4.55
CA PRO A 243 -11.97 5.78 3.80
C PRO A 243 -11.94 6.19 2.32
N ALA A 244 -10.88 6.84 1.84
CA ALA A 244 -10.62 6.97 0.41
C ALA A 244 -9.16 6.63 0.10
N ARG A 245 -8.89 6.38 -1.17
CA ARG A 245 -7.53 6.30 -1.70
C ARG A 245 -7.05 7.69 -2.12
N VAL A 246 -5.75 7.83 -2.31
CA VAL A 246 -5.09 9.05 -2.80
C VAL A 246 -4.12 8.72 -3.92
N VAL A 247 -3.74 9.70 -4.75
CA VAL A 247 -2.69 9.54 -5.75
C VAL A 247 -1.41 9.01 -5.07
N CYS A 248 -0.84 7.96 -5.64
CA CYS A 248 0.33 7.29 -5.12
C CYS A 248 1.59 8.17 -5.24
N ALA A 249 2.53 7.99 -4.31
CA ALA A 249 3.78 8.76 -4.26
C ALA A 249 4.70 8.61 -5.49
N ARG A 250 4.48 7.58 -6.34
CA ARG A 250 5.38 7.22 -7.46
C ARG A 250 4.64 6.82 -8.74
N SER A 251 3.32 7.03 -8.80
CA SER A 251 2.49 6.61 -9.92
C SER A 251 1.14 7.35 -9.94
N ASP A 252 0.53 7.47 -11.13
CA ASP A 252 -0.84 8.01 -11.32
C ASP A 252 -1.97 7.11 -10.74
N ASP A 253 -1.61 6.06 -10.02
CA ASP A 253 -2.52 5.13 -9.36
C ASP A 253 -3.11 5.70 -8.06
N PHE A 254 -4.17 5.03 -7.57
CA PHE A 254 -4.76 5.32 -6.27
C PHE A 254 -4.33 4.32 -5.19
N CYS A 255 -3.62 4.82 -4.18
CA CYS A 255 -3.09 4.10 -3.03
C CYS A 255 -4.01 4.19 -1.81
N PRO A 256 -4.20 3.11 -1.02
CA PRO A 256 -4.82 3.22 0.30
C PRO A 256 -4.00 4.15 1.20
N VAL A 257 -4.69 4.88 2.07
CA VAL A 257 -4.04 5.64 3.15
C VAL A 257 -3.91 4.71 4.36
N VAL A 258 -2.69 4.40 4.79
CA VAL A 258 -2.39 3.56 5.94
C VAL A 258 -1.61 4.38 6.96
N ASP A 259 -2.08 4.40 8.21
CA ASP A 259 -1.51 5.16 9.32
C ASP A 259 -1.24 6.64 9.00
N GLY A 260 -2.13 7.24 8.20
CA GLY A 260 -2.08 8.64 7.79
C GLY A 260 -1.23 8.92 6.54
N ALA A 261 -0.57 7.94 5.94
CA ALA A 261 0.29 8.12 4.76
C ALA A 261 -0.19 7.30 3.54
N PRO A 262 0.12 7.71 2.29
CA PRO A 262 -0.12 6.86 1.12
C PRO A 262 0.75 5.59 1.19
N TYR A 263 0.15 4.42 0.99
CA TYR A 263 0.84 3.14 0.98
C TYR A 263 0.80 2.52 -0.43
N ASP A 264 1.96 2.50 -1.12
CA ASP A 264 2.11 2.07 -2.52
C ASP A 264 2.42 0.58 -2.68
N ASP A 265 1.71 -0.25 -1.92
CA ASP A 265 1.65 -1.69 -2.08
C ASP A 265 0.27 -2.19 -1.62
N ILE A 266 0.05 -3.51 -1.62
CA ILE A 266 -1.12 -4.15 -1.04
C ILE A 266 -0.89 -4.58 0.41
N ILE A 267 -1.99 -4.68 1.15
CA ILE A 267 -2.06 -5.52 2.35
C ILE A 267 -2.55 -6.88 1.86
N THR A 268 -1.73 -7.92 1.96
CA THR A 268 -2.07 -9.25 1.46
C THR A 268 -3.31 -9.78 2.18
N SER A 269 -4.24 -10.37 1.44
CA SER A 269 -5.54 -10.88 1.93
C SER A 269 -6.53 -9.80 2.42
N PHE A 270 -6.30 -8.51 2.17
CA PHE A 270 -7.25 -7.44 2.48
C PHE A 270 -8.00 -6.95 1.23
N GLU A 271 -9.33 -7.07 1.26
CA GLU A 271 -10.22 -6.48 0.26
C GLU A 271 -10.65 -5.08 0.70
N TYR A 272 -10.07 -4.05 0.08
CA TYR A 272 -10.39 -2.65 0.37
C TYR A 272 -11.75 -2.25 -0.23
N GLU A 273 -12.66 -1.75 0.60
CA GLU A 273 -13.91 -1.13 0.18
C GLU A 273 -13.93 0.35 0.56
N ALA A 274 -13.97 1.22 -0.44
CA ALA A 274 -13.95 2.65 -0.24
C ALA A 274 -15.20 3.17 0.49
N GLY A 275 -15.04 4.25 1.25
CA GLY A 275 -16.07 4.84 2.10
C GLY A 275 -16.11 4.29 3.54
N TYR A 276 -15.19 3.40 3.91
CA TYR A 276 -15.05 2.81 5.24
C TYR A 276 -13.68 3.08 5.83
N HIS A 277 -13.65 3.52 7.08
CA HIS A 277 -12.44 3.53 7.89
C HIS A 277 -12.26 2.14 8.52
N TYR A 278 -11.06 1.59 8.46
CA TYR A 278 -10.73 0.28 9.03
C TYR A 278 -9.73 0.40 10.17
N VAL A 279 -9.80 -0.55 11.10
CA VAL A 279 -8.69 -0.92 11.97
C VAL A 279 -8.40 -2.39 11.71
N LEU A 280 -7.15 -2.70 11.37
CA LEU A 280 -6.70 -4.05 11.01
C LEU A 280 -5.66 -4.54 12.03
N GLU A 281 -5.66 -5.82 12.34
CA GLU A 281 -4.51 -6.53 12.89
C GLU A 281 -3.81 -7.25 11.72
N ALA A 282 -2.52 -7.03 11.59
CA ALA A 282 -1.71 -7.50 10.45
C ALA A 282 -0.31 -7.92 10.89
N ASP A 283 0.30 -8.82 10.13
CA ASP A 283 1.69 -9.20 10.26
C ASP A 283 2.55 -8.40 9.29
N ARG A 284 3.56 -7.67 9.81
CA ARG A 284 4.54 -6.92 9.01
C ARG A 284 5.80 -7.76 8.79
N TYR A 285 6.27 -7.83 7.55
CA TYR A 285 7.47 -8.59 7.17
C TYR A 285 8.69 -7.68 6.97
N ALA A 286 9.87 -8.30 6.85
CA ALA A 286 11.16 -7.61 6.80
C ALA A 286 11.35 -6.67 5.58
N ASP A 287 10.60 -6.90 4.50
CA ASP A 287 10.54 -6.03 3.32
C ASP A 287 9.54 -4.88 3.46
N GLY A 288 8.86 -4.77 4.61
CA GLY A 288 7.91 -3.72 4.94
C GLY A 288 6.45 -4.02 4.58
N ARG A 289 6.18 -5.12 3.87
CA ARG A 289 4.82 -5.49 3.42
C ARG A 289 4.02 -6.15 4.53
N TYR A 290 2.69 -6.15 4.36
CA TYR A 290 1.74 -6.65 5.35
C TYR A 290 0.93 -7.85 4.84
N VAL A 291 0.59 -8.76 5.75
CA VAL A 291 -0.47 -9.77 5.58
C VAL A 291 -1.56 -9.49 6.61
N LEU A 292 -2.82 -9.45 6.19
CA LEU A 292 -3.96 -9.29 7.09
C LEU A 292 -4.12 -10.51 8.00
N GLY A 293 -4.20 -10.28 9.31
CA GLY A 293 -4.66 -11.26 10.29
C GLY A 293 -6.17 -11.15 10.51
N GLU A 294 -6.66 -9.97 10.93
CA GLU A 294 -8.08 -9.73 11.21
C GLU A 294 -8.50 -8.28 10.91
N VAL A 295 -9.75 -8.09 10.47
CA VAL A 295 -10.41 -6.78 10.41
C VAL A 295 -11.05 -6.47 11.77
N VAL A 296 -10.30 -5.85 12.68
CA VAL A 296 -10.75 -5.51 14.04
C VAL A 296 -11.97 -4.59 14.01
N SER A 297 -12.02 -3.63 13.09
CA SER A 297 -13.21 -2.82 12.85
C SER A 297 -13.33 -2.33 11.42
N ARG A 298 -14.58 -2.11 10.99
CA ARG A 298 -14.94 -1.49 9.72
C ARG A 298 -16.09 -0.52 9.98
N THR A 299 -15.80 0.78 9.93
CA THR A 299 -16.74 1.86 10.28
C THR A 299 -17.01 2.69 9.03
N ARG A 300 -18.28 2.83 8.61
CA ARG A 300 -18.62 3.71 7.47
C ARG A 300 -18.23 5.14 7.85
N ALA A 301 -17.40 5.79 7.03
CA ALA A 301 -17.07 7.19 7.25
C ALA A 301 -18.37 8.01 7.12
N ALA A 302 -18.71 8.75 8.19
CA ALA A 302 -19.83 9.68 8.18
C ALA A 302 -19.41 10.95 7.44
N GLY A 303 -20.34 11.56 6.71
CA GLY A 303 -20.07 12.80 5.99
C GLY A 303 -21.27 13.71 5.86
N THR A 304 -21.02 14.89 5.31
CA THR A 304 -22.02 15.91 5.00
C THR A 304 -22.22 15.99 3.49
N GLU A 305 -23.47 16.12 3.04
CA GLU A 305 -23.73 16.41 1.61
C GLU A 305 -23.25 17.83 1.27
N GLU A 306 -22.43 17.94 0.21
CA GLU A 306 -22.09 19.22 -0.43
C GLU A 306 -22.10 19.07 -1.97
N GLU A 307 -22.06 20.21 -2.66
CA GLU A 307 -21.95 20.28 -4.11
C GLU A 307 -20.51 20.63 -4.48
N ILE A 308 -19.93 19.92 -5.45
CA ILE A 308 -18.59 20.20 -5.97
C ILE A 308 -18.59 20.30 -7.50
N ALA A 309 -17.74 21.17 -8.03
CA ALA A 309 -17.33 21.17 -9.43
C ALA A 309 -16.08 20.31 -9.60
N VAL A 310 -16.03 19.50 -10.67
CA VAL A 310 -14.84 18.74 -11.08
C VAL A 310 -14.51 19.11 -12.52
N ASP A 311 -13.32 19.67 -12.75
CA ASP A 311 -12.85 20.07 -14.08
C ASP A 311 -12.54 18.84 -14.95
N ARG A 312 -12.73 19.00 -16.26
CA ARG A 312 -12.34 18.01 -17.28
C ARG A 312 -10.84 17.79 -17.36
N HIS A 313 -10.03 18.80 -17.03
CA HIS A 313 -8.59 18.73 -17.06
C HIS A 313 -8.04 18.19 -15.75
N ARG A 314 -7.01 17.35 -15.85
CA ARG A 314 -6.12 17.08 -14.73
C ARG A 314 -4.96 18.05 -14.78
N VAL A 315 -4.45 18.41 -13.61
CA VAL A 315 -3.26 19.25 -13.44
C VAL A 315 -2.18 18.44 -12.73
N GLU A 316 -0.92 18.84 -12.86
CA GLU A 316 0.15 18.30 -12.02
C GLU A 316 -0.23 18.50 -10.54
N CYS A 317 0.01 17.50 -9.71
CA CYS A 317 -0.18 17.65 -8.27
C CYS A 317 0.88 18.63 -7.71
N ASP A 318 0.45 19.80 -7.24
CA ASP A 318 1.31 20.83 -6.63
C ASP A 318 2.26 20.23 -5.59
N ASP A 319 3.58 20.47 -5.73
CA ASP A 319 4.74 20.13 -4.85
C ASP A 319 5.89 19.35 -5.54
N GLY A 320 5.69 18.85 -6.76
CA GLY A 320 6.71 18.10 -7.51
C GLY A 320 6.58 16.58 -7.41
N TYR A 321 5.50 16.05 -6.84
CA TYR A 321 5.14 14.64 -7.03
C TYR A 321 4.83 14.34 -8.52
N PRO A 322 5.34 13.22 -9.07
CA PRO A 322 4.93 12.76 -10.39
C PRO A 322 3.49 12.21 -10.34
N GLY A 323 2.53 13.02 -10.79
CA GLY A 323 1.16 12.55 -11.01
C GLY A 323 0.14 13.64 -11.34
N TYR A 324 -0.99 13.21 -11.89
CA TYR A 324 -2.08 14.07 -12.35
C TYR A 324 -3.27 14.10 -11.38
N CYS A 325 -3.44 15.23 -10.70
CA CYS A 325 -4.55 15.52 -9.79
C CYS A 325 -5.83 15.92 -10.54
N LYS A 326 -6.99 15.55 -10.00
CA LYS A 326 -8.29 16.11 -10.42
C LYS A 326 -8.36 17.56 -9.94
N VAL A 327 -8.92 18.49 -10.71
CA VAL A 327 -9.25 19.82 -10.16
C VAL A 327 -10.67 19.77 -9.59
N VAL A 328 -10.80 20.01 -8.28
CA VAL A 328 -12.09 20.07 -7.57
C VAL A 328 -12.27 21.47 -7.01
N ASN A 329 -13.40 22.11 -7.32
CA ASN A 329 -13.70 23.50 -6.94
C ASN A 329 -12.58 24.50 -7.30
N GLY A 330 -11.88 24.26 -8.41
CA GLY A 330 -10.78 25.10 -8.89
C GLY A 330 -9.41 24.88 -8.22
N ALA A 331 -9.26 23.85 -7.38
CA ALA A 331 -8.00 23.48 -6.74
C ALA A 331 -7.59 22.02 -7.04
N PRO A 332 -6.28 21.69 -7.10
CA PRO A 332 -5.84 20.30 -7.24
C PRO A 332 -6.28 19.43 -6.05
N TYR A 333 -6.79 18.24 -6.34
CA TYR A 333 -7.29 17.29 -5.36
C TYR A 333 -6.67 15.91 -5.60
N ARG A 334 -5.91 15.46 -4.59
CA ARG A 334 -5.18 14.18 -4.57
C ARG A 334 -6.05 12.97 -4.23
N GLY A 335 -7.24 13.17 -3.69
CA GLY A 335 -8.12 12.08 -3.27
C GLY A 335 -8.86 11.41 -4.41
N GLU A 336 -9.21 10.15 -4.21
CA GLU A 336 -10.27 9.50 -4.98
C GLU A 336 -11.62 10.16 -4.65
N ILE A 337 -12.46 10.35 -5.68
CA ILE A 337 -13.89 10.62 -5.48
C ILE A 337 -14.56 9.25 -5.57
N VAL A 338 -14.88 8.69 -4.41
CA VAL A 338 -15.34 7.30 -4.26
C VAL A 338 -16.61 7.07 -5.06
N GLY A 339 -16.58 6.06 -5.93
CA GLY A 339 -17.69 5.73 -6.83
C GLY A 339 -17.77 6.56 -8.12
N PHE A 340 -16.82 7.47 -8.37
CA PHE A 340 -16.86 8.36 -9.54
C PHE A 340 -15.60 8.32 -10.41
N GLN A 341 -15.79 7.79 -11.62
CA GLN A 341 -14.82 7.83 -12.71
C GLN A 341 -15.20 8.95 -13.70
N PRO A 342 -14.53 10.11 -13.66
CA PRO A 342 -14.75 11.16 -14.66
C PRO A 342 -14.30 10.69 -16.04
N ARG A 343 -15.02 11.09 -17.08
CA ARG A 343 -14.48 11.08 -18.43
C ARG A 343 -13.52 12.25 -18.57
N HIS A 344 -12.49 12.04 -19.38
CA HIS A 344 -11.74 13.16 -19.95
C HIS A 344 -12.69 14.02 -20.80
N GLU A 345 -12.41 15.31 -20.96
CA GLU A 345 -13.19 16.26 -21.79
C GLU A 345 -14.60 16.63 -21.26
N VAL A 346 -14.98 16.24 -20.04
CA VAL A 346 -16.28 16.60 -19.44
C VAL A 346 -16.10 17.29 -18.09
N ASP A 347 -16.63 18.50 -17.95
CA ASP A 347 -16.76 19.21 -16.68
C ASP A 347 -18.00 18.71 -15.94
N TYR A 348 -17.91 18.51 -14.62
CA TYR A 348 -18.99 17.94 -13.83
C TYR A 348 -19.39 18.83 -12.67
N ARG A 349 -20.70 18.87 -12.37
CA ARG A 349 -21.24 19.37 -11.11
C ARG A 349 -21.86 18.18 -10.37
N LEU A 350 -21.33 17.86 -9.20
CA LEU A 350 -21.65 16.64 -8.47
C LEU A 350 -22.24 16.97 -7.10
N ARG A 351 -23.24 16.19 -6.68
CA ARG A 351 -23.63 16.08 -5.27
C ARG A 351 -22.84 14.93 -4.65
N VAL A 352 -22.13 15.23 -3.57
CA VAL A 352 -21.19 14.32 -2.91
C VAL A 352 -21.41 14.33 -1.40
N GLU A 353 -21.05 13.22 -0.75
CA GLU A 353 -20.87 13.13 0.70
C GLU A 353 -19.38 13.36 1.00
N ARG A 354 -19.05 14.47 1.68
CA ARG A 354 -17.71 14.78 2.15
C ARG A 354 -17.50 14.21 3.54
N PHE A 355 -16.44 13.44 3.74
CA PHE A 355 -16.14 12.76 5.02
C PHE A 355 -14.68 12.98 5.41
N ASP A 356 -14.37 12.91 6.71
CA ASP A 356 -12.99 13.03 7.19
C ASP A 356 -12.16 11.80 6.83
N MET A 357 -10.90 12.02 6.42
CA MET A 357 -9.97 10.94 6.06
C MET A 357 -9.33 10.26 7.26
N PHE A 358 -9.39 10.91 8.42
CA PHE A 358 -8.76 10.49 9.66
C PHE A 358 -9.78 10.54 10.81
N PRO A 359 -9.67 9.66 11.82
CA PRO A 359 -10.50 9.74 13.01
C PRO A 359 -10.06 10.91 13.89
N ASP A 360 -10.93 11.33 14.81
CA ASP A 360 -10.71 12.47 15.71
C ASP A 360 -9.32 12.42 16.38
N GLY A 361 -8.55 13.50 16.19
CA GLY A 361 -7.22 13.67 16.79
C GLY A 361 -6.05 13.05 15.99
N MET A 362 -6.31 12.36 14.88
CA MET A 362 -5.27 12.01 13.90
C MET A 362 -5.14 13.09 12.82
N ALA A 363 -3.92 13.29 12.33
CA ALA A 363 -3.61 14.04 11.12
C ALA A 363 -2.70 13.18 10.25
N GLY A 364 -2.95 13.15 8.93
CA GLY A 364 -2.08 12.45 8.00
C GLY A 364 -0.84 13.22 7.59
N SER A 365 -0.09 12.62 6.67
CA SER A 365 0.96 13.30 5.89
C SER A 365 0.38 14.54 5.20
N PRO A 366 1.14 15.64 5.02
CA PRO A 366 0.71 16.80 4.23
C PRO A 366 0.20 16.45 2.82
N ASP A 367 0.67 15.33 2.26
CA ASP A 367 0.32 14.84 0.93
C ASP A 367 -1.10 14.24 0.85
N VAL A 368 -1.72 13.94 2.00
CA VAL A 368 -3.05 13.32 2.10
C VAL A 368 -4.09 14.39 2.47
N PRO A 369 -5.17 14.58 1.67
CA PRO A 369 -6.20 15.56 2.01
C PRO A 369 -6.88 15.20 3.33
N ALA A 370 -7.27 16.22 4.11
CA ALA A 370 -7.96 16.00 5.38
C ALA A 370 -9.35 15.35 5.24
N TYR A 371 -9.95 15.42 4.04
CA TYR A 371 -11.28 14.91 3.74
C TYR A 371 -11.31 14.19 2.39
N GLY A 372 -12.19 13.20 2.30
CA GLY A 372 -12.52 12.44 1.10
C GLY A 372 -13.90 12.83 0.56
N TYR A 373 -14.18 12.41 -0.67
CA TYR A 373 -15.48 12.57 -1.31
C TYR A 373 -16.07 11.22 -1.73
N ARG A 374 -17.37 11.03 -1.52
CA ARG A 374 -18.16 9.92 -2.05
C ARG A 374 -19.24 10.48 -2.95
N TRP A 375 -19.28 10.05 -4.20
CA TRP A 375 -20.29 10.47 -5.16
C TRP A 375 -21.66 9.93 -4.77
N LEU A 376 -22.67 10.81 -4.86
CA LEU A 376 -24.07 10.48 -4.65
C LEU A 376 -24.86 10.63 -5.96
N GLU A 377 -24.63 11.72 -6.68
CA GLU A 377 -25.37 12.07 -7.89
C GLU A 377 -24.57 13.03 -8.78
N THR A 378 -24.72 12.90 -10.10
CA THR A 378 -24.23 13.88 -11.08
C THR A 378 -25.36 14.85 -11.39
N LEU A 379 -25.20 16.12 -11.00
CA LEU A 379 -26.18 17.18 -11.22
C LEU A 379 -26.06 17.77 -12.63
N GLU A 380 -24.83 17.83 -13.15
CA GLU A 380 -24.50 18.40 -14.46
C GLU A 380 -23.25 17.74 -15.04
N ALA A 381 -23.20 17.61 -16.36
CA ALA A 381 -22.07 17.09 -17.11
C ALA A 381 -21.98 17.82 -18.46
N THR A 382 -20.93 18.63 -18.63
CA THR A 382 -20.76 19.54 -19.77
C THR A 382 -19.54 19.11 -20.57
N PRO A 383 -19.72 18.56 -21.79
CA PRO A 383 -18.59 18.21 -22.65
C PRO A 383 -17.93 19.47 -23.23
N ASP A 384 -16.67 19.35 -23.64
CA ASP A 384 -16.00 20.38 -24.44
C ASP A 384 -16.71 20.58 -25.79
N THR A 385 -16.80 21.82 -26.28
CA THR A 385 -17.63 22.23 -27.44
C THR A 385 -16.86 22.95 -28.53
#